data_AF-A0A4Y8PAM2-F1
#
_entry.id   AF-A0A4Y8PAM2-F1
#
_cell.length_a   1.000
_cell.length_b   1.000
_cell.length_c   1.000
_cell.angle_alpha   90.00
_cell.angle_beta   90.00
_cell.angle_gamma   90.00
#
_symmetry.space_group_name_H-M   'P 1'
#
loop_
_entity.id
_entity.type
_entity.pdbx_description
1 polymer ?
#
loop_
_entity_poly.entity_id
_entity_poly.type
_entity_poly.pdbx_seq_one_letter_code
_entity_poly.pdbx_strand_id
1 'polypeptide(L)'
;MHEEAFQTSDTPEIEKSTFFLDIKKGFSQIFSDPWWWMKILIGGFLLINPFLLALIPKISSSYSNEKLPSTFLGLLIINVCTFWFSLGFTFEVLRRAKTGKLNQLPEWKLSLLWNYAREGAAKLTIALTTLILPAILWIGIVYYIFIQLLELPPSLLSLFIPPILWFVIPFCAVACCRWLDGVNVFDCALNFPENFRIFALAKTDYLIASAFLLGINSLTMAFYYTIPFGAFFGLCLVDTWFGPIYTKAVKKHKSSLYTLDSTQR
;
A
#
# COMPACT_ATOMS: atom_id res chain seq x y z
N MET A 1 50.83 -23.99 -17.67
CA MET A 1 51.27 -22.58 -17.79
C MET A 1 50.32 -21.90 -18.74
N HIS A 2 49.62 -20.86 -18.25
CA HIS A 2 48.98 -19.76 -18.97
C HIS A 2 47.87 -20.10 -19.99
N GLU A 3 46.67 -19.54 -19.99
CA GLU A 3 46.03 -18.48 -19.20
C GLU A 3 44.58 -18.46 -19.70
N GLU A 4 43.62 -19.04 -18.96
CA GLU A 4 42.20 -18.87 -19.31
C GLU A 4 41.77 -17.49 -18.85
N ALA A 5 41.75 -16.55 -19.79
CA ALA A 5 41.24 -15.21 -19.58
C ALA A 5 39.78 -15.28 -19.11
N PHE A 6 39.59 -14.95 -17.84
CA PHE A 6 38.30 -14.71 -17.20
C PHE A 6 37.60 -13.57 -17.96
N GLN A 7 36.64 -13.90 -18.83
CA GLN A 7 35.71 -12.91 -19.36
C GLN A 7 34.69 -12.56 -18.28
N THR A 8 35.02 -11.56 -17.47
CA THR A 8 34.04 -10.74 -16.74
C THR A 8 33.15 -10.05 -17.76
N SER A 9 32.00 -10.66 -18.06
CA SER A 9 30.89 -9.99 -18.73
C SER A 9 30.19 -9.05 -17.74
N ASP A 10 30.85 -7.93 -17.44
CA ASP A 10 30.20 -6.75 -16.89
C ASP A 10 29.26 -6.18 -17.96
N THR A 11 27.99 -6.58 -17.93
CA THR A 11 26.95 -5.98 -18.79
C THR A 11 25.95 -5.23 -17.92
N PRO A 12 26.04 -3.89 -17.83
CA PRO A 12 25.12 -3.06 -17.04
C PRO A 12 23.72 -2.87 -17.67
N GLU A 13 23.38 -3.59 -18.76
CA GLU A 13 22.21 -3.28 -19.58
C GLU A 13 20.94 -4.12 -19.27
N ILE A 14 21.00 -5.12 -18.39
CA ILE A 14 19.85 -6.03 -18.16
C ILE A 14 18.87 -5.54 -17.07
N GLU A 15 19.26 -4.61 -16.19
CA GLU A 15 18.45 -4.23 -15.01
C GLU A 15 17.28 -3.27 -15.34
N LYS A 16 17.30 -2.57 -16.48
CA LYS A 16 16.22 -1.61 -16.88
C LYS A 16 15.08 -2.24 -17.69
N SER A 17 15.35 -3.35 -18.39
CA SER A 17 14.36 -4.08 -19.21
C SER A 17 13.37 -4.91 -18.37
N THR A 18 13.65 -5.13 -17.09
CA THR A 18 12.91 -6.03 -16.20
C THR A 18 11.67 -5.41 -15.55
N PHE A 19 11.55 -4.08 -15.44
CA PHE A 19 10.50 -3.46 -14.63
C PHE A 19 9.11 -3.41 -15.32
N PHE A 20 9.03 -3.09 -16.61
CA PHE A 20 7.77 -3.19 -17.37
C PHE A 20 7.27 -4.63 -17.46
N LEU A 21 8.21 -5.59 -17.54
CA LEU A 21 7.91 -7.01 -17.42
C LEU A 21 7.38 -7.34 -16.01
N ASP A 22 7.95 -6.76 -14.96
CA ASP A 22 7.48 -6.92 -13.57
C ASP A 22 6.07 -6.29 -13.35
N ILE A 23 5.76 -5.14 -13.95
CA ILE A 23 4.40 -4.56 -13.94
C ILE A 23 3.42 -5.48 -14.65
N LYS A 24 3.74 -5.87 -15.89
CA LYS A 24 2.91 -6.80 -16.69
C LYS A 24 2.70 -8.11 -15.96
N LYS A 25 3.72 -8.61 -15.27
CA LYS A 25 3.64 -9.80 -14.44
C LYS A 25 2.71 -9.60 -13.24
N GLY A 26 2.72 -8.45 -12.58
CA GLY A 26 1.78 -8.15 -11.50
C GLY A 26 0.31 -8.19 -11.97
N PHE A 27 0.00 -7.58 -13.13
CA PHE A 27 -1.32 -7.72 -13.74
C PHE A 27 -1.64 -9.17 -14.11
N SER A 28 -0.71 -9.86 -14.76
CA SER A 28 -0.88 -11.27 -15.15
C SER A 28 -1.11 -12.18 -13.95
N GLN A 29 -0.47 -11.91 -12.81
CA GLN A 29 -0.65 -12.69 -11.59
C GLN A 29 -2.04 -12.49 -11.01
N ILE A 30 -2.57 -11.27 -10.99
CA ILE A 30 -3.94 -11.02 -10.53
C ILE A 30 -4.96 -11.64 -11.52
N PHE A 31 -4.79 -11.44 -12.82
CA PHE A 31 -5.71 -11.94 -13.84
C PHE A 31 -5.65 -13.45 -14.07
N SER A 32 -4.60 -14.13 -13.60
CA SER A 32 -4.52 -15.59 -13.61
C SER A 32 -5.58 -16.25 -12.71
N ASP A 33 -6.15 -15.51 -11.74
CA ASP A 33 -7.27 -15.99 -10.95
C ASP A 33 -8.58 -15.80 -11.74
N PRO A 34 -9.31 -16.87 -12.11
CA PRO A 34 -10.55 -16.74 -12.90
C PRO A 34 -11.65 -15.95 -12.20
N TRP A 35 -11.58 -15.83 -10.87
CA TRP A 35 -12.53 -15.09 -10.04
C TRP A 35 -12.01 -13.72 -9.61
N TRP A 36 -10.92 -13.22 -10.22
CA TRP A 36 -10.30 -11.95 -9.84
C TRP A 36 -11.31 -10.82 -9.76
N TRP A 37 -12.17 -10.68 -10.76
CA TRP A 37 -13.13 -9.58 -10.88
C TRP A 37 -14.17 -9.61 -9.74
N MET A 38 -14.67 -10.80 -9.37
CA MET A 38 -15.58 -10.96 -8.23
C MET A 38 -14.90 -10.54 -6.91
N LYS A 39 -13.65 -10.96 -6.71
CA LYS A 39 -12.88 -10.62 -5.51
C LYS A 39 -12.63 -9.12 -5.41
N ILE A 40 -12.35 -8.46 -6.54
CA ILE A 40 -12.17 -7.01 -6.61
C ILE A 40 -13.49 -6.27 -6.33
N LEU A 41 -14.61 -6.74 -6.90
CA LEU A 41 -15.92 -6.13 -6.65
C LEU A 41 -16.33 -6.24 -5.19
N ILE A 42 -16.27 -7.44 -4.61
CA ILE A 42 -16.65 -7.67 -3.21
C ILE A 42 -15.68 -6.91 -2.27
N GLY A 43 -14.37 -6.99 -2.53
CA GLY A 43 -13.37 -6.27 -1.74
C GLY A 43 -13.54 -4.76 -1.79
N GLY A 44 -13.81 -4.19 -2.96
CA GLY A 44 -14.10 -2.76 -3.10
C GLY A 44 -15.36 -2.35 -2.34
N PHE A 45 -16.43 -3.14 -2.43
CA PHE A 45 -17.67 -2.89 -1.68
C PHE A 45 -17.43 -2.88 -0.15
N LEU A 46 -16.68 -3.86 0.35
CA LEU A 46 -16.35 -3.96 1.77
C LEU A 46 -15.35 -2.89 2.25
N LEU A 47 -14.52 -2.37 1.35
CA LEU A 47 -13.53 -1.34 1.65
C LEU A 47 -14.16 0.06 1.82
N ILE A 48 -15.04 0.48 0.92
CA ILE A 48 -15.63 1.85 0.97
C ILE A 48 -16.95 1.88 1.75
N ASN A 49 -17.51 0.72 2.08
CA ASN A 49 -18.80 0.49 2.76
C ASN A 49 -19.73 1.74 2.74
N PRO A 50 -20.57 1.89 1.69
CA PRO A 50 -21.29 3.13 1.40
C PRO A 50 -22.19 3.64 2.55
N PHE A 51 -22.46 2.81 3.56
CA PHE A 51 -23.10 3.23 4.80
C PHE A 51 -22.29 4.25 5.62
N LEU A 52 -20.94 4.21 5.63
CA LEU A 52 -20.11 5.23 6.28
C LEU A 52 -20.21 6.58 5.56
N LEU A 53 -20.19 6.58 4.22
CA LEU A 53 -20.40 7.79 3.41
C LEU A 53 -21.81 8.38 3.62
N ALA A 54 -22.82 7.53 3.77
CA ALA A 54 -24.19 7.95 4.10
C ALA A 54 -24.37 8.40 5.56
N LEU A 55 -23.46 8.03 6.47
CA LEU A 55 -23.47 8.41 7.89
C LEU A 55 -22.75 9.72 8.16
N ILE A 56 -21.77 10.12 7.35
CA ILE A 56 -21.03 11.40 7.50
C ILE A 56 -22.00 12.61 7.57
N PRO A 57 -23.02 12.75 6.69
CA PRO A 57 -24.00 13.83 6.79
C PRO A 57 -24.86 13.75 8.04
N LYS A 58 -25.24 12.53 8.46
CA LYS A 58 -26.09 12.30 9.66
C LYS A 58 -25.35 12.58 10.96
N ILE A 59 -24.07 12.25 11.05
CA ILE A 59 -23.23 12.57 12.22
C ILE A 59 -23.02 14.09 12.31
N SER A 60 -22.78 14.74 11.17
CA SER A 60 -22.67 16.21 11.08
C SER A 60 -23.96 16.92 11.51
N SER A 61 -25.14 16.37 11.18
CA SER A 61 -26.42 16.96 11.57
C SER A 61 -26.85 16.62 13.00
N SER A 62 -26.43 15.47 13.55
CA SER A 62 -26.83 14.98 14.88
C SER A 62 -26.07 15.63 16.04
N TYR A 63 -25.00 16.37 15.77
CA TYR A 63 -24.36 17.28 16.76
C TYR A 63 -25.29 18.41 17.25
N SER A 64 -26.53 18.50 16.72
CA SER A 64 -27.51 19.54 17.05
C SER A 64 -28.54 19.19 18.15
N ASN A 65 -28.44 18.02 18.82
CA ASN A 65 -29.15 17.61 20.08
C ASN A 65 -29.84 16.22 20.04
N GLU A 66 -29.66 15.38 19.03
CA GLU A 66 -30.25 14.04 19.02
C GLU A 66 -29.28 12.95 19.51
N LYS A 67 -29.78 12.07 20.39
CA LYS A 67 -29.07 10.85 20.82
C LYS A 67 -28.79 9.97 19.60
N LEU A 68 -27.52 9.60 19.44
CA LEU A 68 -27.07 8.67 18.42
C LEU A 68 -27.91 7.38 18.44
N PRO A 69 -28.48 6.91 17.31
CA PRO A 69 -29.29 5.69 17.27
C PRO A 69 -28.51 4.48 17.81
N SER A 70 -29.15 3.57 18.54
CA SER A 70 -28.49 2.32 19.01
C SER A 70 -27.97 1.45 17.86
N THR A 71 -28.59 1.56 16.68
CA THR A 71 -28.13 0.93 15.43
C THR A 71 -26.82 1.50 14.91
N PHE A 72 -26.42 2.71 15.33
CA PHE A 72 -25.18 3.36 14.92
C PHE A 72 -23.95 2.56 15.35
N LEU A 73 -23.91 2.12 16.61
CA LEU A 73 -22.76 1.36 17.13
C LEU A 73 -22.61 0.02 16.40
N GLY A 74 -23.72 -0.67 16.16
CA GLY A 74 -23.73 -1.93 15.39
C GLY A 74 -23.25 -1.73 13.96
N LEU A 75 -23.73 -0.67 13.27
CA LEU A 75 -23.26 -0.31 11.93
C LEU A 75 -21.77 0.05 11.94
N LEU A 76 -21.30 0.81 12.91
CA LEU A 76 -19.88 1.19 13.04
C LEU A 76 -19.00 -0.06 13.21
N ILE A 77 -19.39 -0.99 14.08
CA ILE A 77 -18.65 -2.24 14.30
C ILE A 77 -18.59 -3.06 13.00
N ILE A 78 -19.73 -3.25 12.32
CA ILE A 78 -19.77 -3.98 11.05
C ILE A 78 -18.86 -3.32 10.02
N ASN A 79 -18.91 -1.99 9.90
CA ASN A 79 -18.07 -1.23 8.98
C ASN A 79 -16.57 -1.41 9.26
N VAL A 80 -16.15 -1.28 10.53
CA VAL A 80 -14.76 -1.47 10.93
C VAL A 80 -14.31 -2.90 10.61
N CYS A 81 -15.16 -3.89 10.88
CA CYS A 81 -14.87 -5.30 10.58
C CYS A 81 -14.76 -5.56 9.07
N THR A 82 -15.65 -5.01 8.23
CA THR A 82 -15.59 -5.18 6.76
C THR A 82 -14.38 -4.48 6.15
N PHE A 83 -14.03 -3.32 6.70
CA PHE A 83 -12.84 -2.58 6.31
C PHE A 83 -11.56 -3.33 6.68
N TRP A 84 -11.45 -3.81 7.92
CA TRP A 84 -10.31 -4.62 8.36
C TRP A 84 -10.18 -5.90 7.54
N PHE A 85 -11.29 -6.58 7.25
CA PHE A 85 -11.25 -7.75 6.39
C PHE A 85 -10.62 -7.43 5.02
N SER A 86 -11.06 -6.35 4.38
CA SER A 86 -10.55 -5.93 3.08
C SER A 86 -9.07 -5.56 3.14
N LEU A 87 -8.65 -4.84 4.18
CA LEU A 87 -7.24 -4.53 4.40
C LEU A 87 -6.41 -5.80 4.65
N GLY A 88 -6.89 -6.75 5.46
CA GLY A 88 -6.23 -8.02 5.71
C GLY A 88 -6.09 -8.86 4.45
N PHE A 89 -7.10 -8.86 3.59
CA PHE A 89 -7.02 -9.52 2.29
C PHE A 89 -5.88 -8.93 1.44
N THR A 90 -5.80 -7.61 1.30
CA THR A 90 -4.69 -6.96 0.58
C THR A 90 -3.34 -7.20 1.26
N PHE A 91 -3.31 -7.33 2.59
CA PHE A 91 -2.10 -7.68 3.33
C PHE A 91 -1.61 -9.12 3.05
N GLU A 92 -2.52 -10.08 2.90
CA GLU A 92 -2.18 -11.43 2.45
C GLU A 92 -1.69 -11.44 0.99
N VAL A 93 -2.23 -10.57 0.12
CA VAL A 93 -1.68 -10.34 -1.23
C VAL A 93 -0.20 -9.91 -1.13
N LEU A 94 0.11 -8.95 -0.26
CA LEU A 94 1.50 -8.50 -0.02
C LEU A 94 2.39 -9.66 0.48
N ARG A 95 1.89 -10.46 1.42
CA ARG A 95 2.61 -11.64 1.93
C ARG A 95 2.93 -12.64 0.83
N ARG A 96 1.96 -12.95 -0.03
CA ARG A 96 2.12 -13.87 -1.17
C ARG A 96 3.13 -13.32 -2.18
N ALA A 97 3.07 -12.02 -2.46
CA ALA A 97 4.02 -11.35 -3.35
C ALA A 97 5.45 -11.45 -2.81
N LYS A 98 5.63 -11.13 -1.52
CA LYS A 98 6.92 -11.15 -0.82
C LYS A 98 7.54 -12.55 -0.77
N THR A 99 6.70 -13.59 -0.61
CA THR A 99 7.12 -14.99 -0.54
C THR A 99 7.23 -15.67 -1.91
N GLY A 100 6.85 -15.00 -3.00
CA GLY A 100 6.94 -15.55 -4.35
C GLY A 100 5.88 -16.60 -4.70
N LYS A 101 4.73 -16.58 -4.02
CA LYS A 101 3.61 -17.49 -4.35
C LYS A 101 2.97 -17.12 -5.69
N LEU A 102 2.56 -18.12 -6.48
CA LEU A 102 1.96 -17.94 -7.81
C LEU A 102 0.51 -17.42 -7.76
N ASN A 103 -0.30 -17.92 -6.82
CA ASN A 103 -1.70 -17.50 -6.67
C ASN A 103 -1.79 -16.23 -5.82
N GLN A 104 -1.79 -15.08 -6.50
CA GLN A 104 -1.61 -13.79 -5.86
C GLN A 104 -2.85 -13.33 -5.09
N LEU A 105 -4.06 -13.58 -5.60
CA LEU A 105 -5.30 -13.28 -4.89
C LEU A 105 -5.65 -14.40 -3.88
N PRO A 106 -5.82 -14.07 -2.58
CA PRO A 106 -6.24 -15.03 -1.57
C PRO A 106 -7.63 -15.60 -1.81
N GLU A 107 -7.92 -16.74 -1.18
CA GLU A 107 -9.26 -17.30 -1.16
C GLU A 107 -10.13 -16.59 -0.13
N TRP A 108 -11.40 -16.42 -0.46
CA TRP A 108 -12.42 -15.89 0.44
C TRP A 108 -12.99 -17.03 1.29
N LYS A 109 -12.23 -17.44 2.30
CA LYS A 109 -12.64 -18.45 3.26
C LYS A 109 -13.09 -17.78 4.56
N LEU A 110 -14.33 -18.05 4.97
CA LEU A 110 -14.85 -17.57 6.26
C LEU A 110 -14.02 -18.09 7.45
N SER A 111 -13.39 -19.26 7.31
CA SER A 111 -12.47 -19.78 8.33
C SER A 111 -11.21 -18.92 8.53
N LEU A 112 -10.85 -18.09 7.55
CA LEU A 112 -9.71 -17.16 7.63
C LEU A 112 -10.13 -15.75 8.03
N LEU A 113 -11.43 -15.51 8.27
CA LEU A 113 -11.98 -14.18 8.53
C LEU A 113 -11.31 -13.50 9.73
N TRP A 114 -11.07 -14.25 10.81
CA TRP A 114 -10.37 -13.72 11.98
C TRP A 114 -8.90 -13.34 11.68
N ASN A 115 -8.22 -14.15 10.87
CA ASN A 115 -6.84 -13.86 10.48
C ASN A 115 -6.77 -12.59 9.63
N TYR A 116 -7.66 -12.43 8.64
CA TYR A 116 -7.73 -11.20 7.86
C TYR A 116 -8.14 -10.00 8.70
N ALA A 117 -9.06 -10.14 9.65
CA ALA A 117 -9.41 -9.05 10.55
C ALA A 117 -8.20 -8.59 11.39
N ARG A 118 -7.44 -9.54 11.96
CA ARG A 118 -6.21 -9.25 12.73
C ARG A 118 -5.13 -8.59 11.88
N GLU A 119 -4.89 -9.11 10.68
CA GLU A 119 -3.91 -8.55 9.73
C GLU A 119 -4.34 -7.16 9.23
N GLY A 120 -5.64 -6.98 9.00
CA GLY A 120 -6.22 -5.71 8.63
C GLY A 120 -6.09 -4.65 9.72
N ALA A 121 -6.30 -5.04 10.99
CA ALA A 121 -6.06 -4.16 12.12
C ALA A 121 -4.59 -3.73 12.19
N ALA A 122 -3.63 -4.66 12.01
CA ALA A 122 -2.22 -4.33 11.97
C ALA A 122 -1.87 -3.40 10.79
N LYS A 123 -2.39 -3.69 9.58
CA LYS A 123 -2.22 -2.82 8.40
C LYS A 123 -2.76 -1.42 8.66
N LEU A 124 -3.93 -1.31 9.32
CA LEU A 124 -4.53 -0.03 9.66
C LEU A 124 -3.69 0.73 10.69
N THR A 125 -3.20 0.08 11.75
CA THR A 125 -2.32 0.72 12.74
C THR A 125 -1.06 1.31 12.10
N ILE A 126 -0.45 0.55 11.19
CA ILE A 126 0.69 1.03 10.40
C ILE A 126 0.26 2.19 9.51
N ALA A 127 -0.79 2.02 8.70
CA ALA A 127 -1.27 3.05 7.77
C ALA A 127 -1.68 4.35 8.46
N LEU A 128 -2.22 4.31 9.68
CA LEU A 128 -2.57 5.51 10.44
C LEU A 128 -1.35 6.42 10.66
N THR A 129 -0.20 5.85 10.96
CA THR A 129 1.02 6.58 11.32
C THR A 129 1.94 6.82 10.13
N THR A 130 2.03 5.87 9.20
CA THR A 130 2.97 5.95 8.07
C THR A 130 2.34 6.48 6.79
N LEU A 131 1.01 6.58 6.71
CA LEU A 131 0.28 7.05 5.51
C LEU A 131 -0.67 8.20 5.83
N ILE A 132 -1.65 7.99 6.72
CA ILE A 132 -2.73 8.94 6.97
C ILE A 132 -2.21 10.19 7.69
N LEU A 133 -1.49 10.01 8.81
CA LEU A 133 -0.96 11.14 9.57
C LEU A 133 -0.02 12.03 8.73
N PRO A 134 0.99 11.50 8.01
CA PRO A 134 1.84 12.31 7.13
C PRO A 134 1.05 13.02 6.02
N ALA A 135 0.05 12.36 5.44
CA ALA A 135 -0.81 12.97 4.42
C ALA A 135 -1.63 14.14 4.99
N ILE A 136 -2.22 13.98 6.18
CA ILE A 136 -2.97 15.05 6.87
C ILE A 136 -2.05 16.23 7.22
N LEU A 137 -0.86 15.97 7.76
CA LEU A 137 0.11 17.01 8.09
C LEU A 137 0.52 17.79 6.83
N TRP A 138 0.79 17.10 5.73
CA TRP A 138 1.10 17.72 4.44
C TRP A 138 -0.05 18.60 3.95
N ILE A 139 -1.28 18.08 3.94
CA ILE A 139 -2.47 18.83 3.51
C ILE A 139 -2.67 20.07 4.39
N GLY A 140 -2.47 19.95 5.71
CA GLY A 140 -2.55 21.08 6.64
C GLY A 140 -1.50 22.15 6.37
N ILE A 141 -0.25 21.76 6.12
CA ILE A 141 0.85 22.67 5.76
C ILE A 141 0.56 23.38 4.45
N VAL A 142 0.15 22.63 3.41
CA VAL A 142 -0.19 23.19 2.10
C VAL A 142 -1.38 24.13 2.21
N TYR A 143 -2.42 23.74 2.95
CA TYR A 143 -3.59 24.59 3.17
C TYR A 143 -3.17 25.92 3.83
N TYR A 144 -2.36 25.87 4.88
CA TYR A 144 -1.88 27.06 5.55
C TYR A 144 -1.03 27.95 4.62
N ILE A 145 -0.05 27.38 3.92
CA ILE A 145 0.87 28.16 3.08
C ILE A 145 0.15 28.71 1.83
N PHE A 146 -0.55 27.86 1.09
CA PHE A 146 -1.07 28.25 -0.23
C PHE A 146 -2.45 28.91 -0.16
N ILE A 147 -3.32 28.46 0.75
CA ILE A 147 -4.70 28.97 0.82
C ILE A 147 -4.80 30.13 1.82
N GLN A 148 -4.20 30.00 3.00
CA GLN A 148 -4.28 31.04 4.03
C GLN A 148 -3.25 32.17 3.83
N LEU A 149 -1.97 31.86 3.55
CA LEU A 149 -0.94 32.90 3.40
C LEU A 149 -0.88 33.51 1.99
N LEU A 150 -1.11 32.71 0.94
CA LEU A 150 -1.03 33.14 -0.46
C LEU A 150 -2.40 33.38 -1.11
N GLU A 151 -3.49 33.22 -0.35
CA GLU A 151 -4.88 33.46 -0.78
C GLU A 151 -5.29 32.72 -2.07
N LEU A 152 -4.66 31.57 -2.36
CA LEU A 152 -5.01 30.79 -3.54
C LEU A 152 -6.38 30.13 -3.38
N PRO A 153 -7.08 29.83 -4.50
CA PRO A 153 -8.36 29.14 -4.46
C PRO A 153 -8.26 27.76 -3.77
N PRO A 154 -9.16 27.42 -2.80
CA PRO A 154 -9.17 26.12 -2.13
C PRO A 154 -9.28 24.91 -3.08
N SER A 155 -9.83 25.11 -4.28
CA SER A 155 -9.90 24.08 -5.33
C SER A 155 -8.53 23.55 -5.75
N LEU A 156 -7.47 24.35 -5.63
CA LEU A 156 -6.09 23.96 -5.95
C LEU A 156 -5.50 22.98 -4.93
N LEU A 157 -6.10 22.81 -3.74
CA LEU A 157 -5.61 21.88 -2.71
C LEU A 157 -5.51 20.44 -3.24
N SER A 158 -6.42 20.07 -4.15
CA SER A 158 -6.43 18.76 -4.81
C SER A 158 -5.14 18.43 -5.58
N LEU A 159 -4.44 19.45 -6.10
CA LEU A 159 -3.18 19.27 -6.85
C LEU A 159 -2.02 18.83 -5.96
N PHE A 160 -2.11 19.08 -4.65
CA PHE A 160 -1.06 18.77 -3.68
C PHE A 160 -1.25 17.42 -2.99
N ILE A 161 -2.38 16.73 -3.23
CA ILE A 161 -2.65 15.39 -2.67
C ILE A 161 -1.81 14.30 -3.38
N PRO A 162 -1.75 14.22 -4.72
CA PRO A 162 -0.98 13.18 -5.40
C PRO A 162 0.52 13.17 -5.04
N PRO A 163 1.23 14.32 -4.95
CA PRO A 163 2.65 14.34 -4.58
C PRO A 163 2.97 13.69 -3.23
N ILE A 164 2.15 13.91 -2.19
CA ILE A 164 2.41 13.29 -0.89
C ILE A 164 2.08 11.79 -0.92
N LEU A 165 0.96 11.41 -1.55
CA LEU A 165 0.55 10.01 -1.69
C LEU A 165 1.60 9.18 -2.45
N TRP A 166 2.26 9.78 -3.44
CA TRP A 166 3.35 9.16 -4.18
C TRP A 166 4.50 8.68 -3.28
N PHE A 167 4.74 9.38 -2.17
CA PHE A 167 5.78 9.04 -1.21
C PHE A 167 5.27 8.18 -0.05
N VAL A 168 4.14 8.53 0.56
CA VAL A 168 3.69 7.88 1.80
C VAL A 168 3.13 6.47 1.56
N ILE A 169 2.64 6.18 0.36
CA ILE A 169 2.16 4.84 -0.02
C ILE A 169 3.29 3.80 0.01
N PRO A 170 4.41 3.98 -0.71
CA PRO A 170 5.51 3.01 -0.64
C PRO A 170 6.17 2.99 0.74
N PHE A 171 6.24 4.13 1.44
CA PHE A 171 6.75 4.17 2.81
C PHE A 171 5.92 3.28 3.76
N CYS A 172 4.59 3.36 3.67
CA CYS A 172 3.67 2.49 4.40
C CYS A 172 3.84 1.01 4.03
N ALA A 173 4.06 0.71 2.75
CA ALA A 173 4.25 -0.65 2.29
C ALA A 173 5.53 -1.30 2.83
N VAL A 174 6.62 -0.52 2.96
CA VAL A 174 7.86 -0.97 3.61
C VAL A 174 7.58 -1.36 5.06
N ALA A 175 6.86 -0.52 5.82
CA ALA A 175 6.47 -0.84 7.19
C ALA A 175 5.60 -2.12 7.27
N CYS A 176 4.67 -2.30 6.32
CA CYS A 176 3.87 -3.53 6.21
C CYS A 176 4.75 -4.78 5.95
N CYS A 177 5.77 -4.65 5.10
CA CYS A 177 6.70 -5.75 4.79
C CYS A 177 7.57 -6.14 5.99
N ARG A 178 7.96 -5.16 6.84
CA ARG A 178 8.70 -5.40 8.09
C ARG A 178 7.84 -6.16 9.10
N TRP A 179 6.56 -5.83 9.22
CA TRP A 179 5.66 -6.62 10.08
C TRP A 179 5.55 -8.07 9.60
N LEU A 180 5.55 -8.28 8.28
CA LEU A 180 5.65 -9.62 7.68
C LEU A 180 7.01 -10.31 7.88
N ASP A 181 8.06 -9.60 8.32
CA ASP A 181 9.32 -10.20 8.78
C ASP A 181 9.27 -10.58 10.27
N GLY A 182 8.14 -10.35 10.95
CA GLY A 182 7.96 -10.64 12.37
C GLY A 182 8.29 -9.48 13.31
N VAL A 183 8.55 -8.28 12.77
CA VAL A 183 8.75 -7.07 13.58
C VAL A 183 7.45 -6.65 14.27
N ASN A 184 7.53 -6.12 15.49
CA ASN A 184 6.36 -5.65 16.23
C ASN A 184 5.60 -4.56 15.44
N VAL A 185 4.26 -4.54 15.54
CA VAL A 185 3.41 -3.57 14.84
C VAL A 185 3.74 -2.12 15.19
N PHE A 186 4.05 -1.84 16.46
CA PHE A 186 4.39 -0.49 16.91
C PHE A 186 5.76 -0.05 16.38
N ASP A 187 6.74 -0.94 16.32
CA ASP A 187 8.03 -0.63 15.72
C ASP A 187 7.90 -0.39 14.21
N CYS A 188 7.01 -1.12 13.53
CA CYS A 188 6.72 -0.86 12.11
C CYS A 188 6.03 0.50 11.91
N ALA A 189 5.11 0.86 12.79
CA ALA A 189 4.34 2.10 12.75
C ALA A 189 5.18 3.35 13.11
N LEU A 190 6.08 3.23 14.10
CA LEU A 190 6.72 4.38 14.74
C LEU A 190 8.22 4.48 14.49
N ASN A 191 8.91 3.43 14.04
CA ASN A 191 10.33 3.52 13.71
C ASN A 191 10.54 4.04 12.27
N PHE A 192 10.28 5.33 12.09
CA PHE A 192 10.45 6.05 10.82
C PHE A 192 11.88 5.97 10.26
N PRO A 193 12.96 6.12 11.07
CA PRO A 193 14.32 6.05 10.54
C PRO A 193 14.62 4.72 9.85
N GLU A 194 14.22 3.60 10.46
CA GLU A 194 14.46 2.28 9.86
C GLU A 194 13.58 2.03 8.63
N ASN A 195 12.31 2.46 8.67
CA ASN A 195 11.44 2.42 7.49
C ASN A 195 12.03 3.20 6.32
N PHE A 196 12.55 4.41 6.60
CA PHE A 196 13.15 5.27 5.60
C PHE A 196 14.45 4.67 5.05
N ARG A 197 15.28 4.08 5.92
CA ARG A 197 16.50 3.39 5.52
C ARG A 197 16.21 2.27 4.52
N ILE A 198 15.21 1.42 4.80
CA ILE A 198 14.83 0.33 3.90
C ILE A 198 14.19 0.85 2.62
N PHE A 199 13.31 1.85 2.72
CA PHE A 199 12.74 2.52 1.54
C PHE A 199 13.84 3.08 0.63
N ALA A 200 14.86 3.71 1.20
CA ALA A 200 15.97 4.31 0.46
C ALA A 200 16.78 3.29 -0.37
N LEU A 201 16.82 2.01 0.04
CA LEU A 201 17.54 0.96 -0.68
C LEU A 201 17.00 0.72 -2.10
N ALA A 202 15.70 0.93 -2.33
CA ALA A 202 15.05 0.73 -3.62
C ALA A 202 14.04 1.84 -3.95
N LYS A 203 14.33 3.07 -3.52
CA LYS A 203 13.40 4.22 -3.60
C LYS A 203 12.85 4.44 -5.01
N THR A 204 13.68 4.25 -6.03
CA THR A 204 13.29 4.48 -7.43
C THR A 204 12.20 3.51 -7.85
N ASP A 205 12.36 2.22 -7.58
CA ASP A 205 11.39 1.19 -7.94
C ASP A 205 10.06 1.38 -7.20
N TYR A 206 10.15 1.72 -5.91
CA TYR A 206 8.99 2.03 -5.09
C TYR A 206 8.20 3.23 -5.61
N LEU A 207 8.87 4.33 -5.92
CA LEU A 207 8.24 5.54 -6.44
C LEU A 207 7.61 5.29 -7.81
N ILE A 208 8.27 4.55 -8.70
CA ILE A 208 7.69 4.23 -10.01
C ILE A 208 6.41 3.39 -9.83
N ALA A 209 6.46 2.32 -9.02
CA ALA A 209 5.27 1.50 -8.74
C ALA A 209 4.14 2.32 -8.09
N SER A 210 4.47 3.26 -7.21
CA SER A 210 3.47 4.17 -6.63
C SER A 210 2.90 5.17 -7.64
N ALA A 211 3.68 5.61 -8.64
CA ALA A 211 3.17 6.49 -9.70
C ALA A 211 2.11 5.77 -10.56
N PHE A 212 2.33 4.48 -10.86
CA PHE A 212 1.34 3.65 -11.55
C PHE A 212 0.04 3.51 -10.75
N LEU A 213 0.13 3.33 -9.42
CA LEU A 213 -1.07 3.32 -8.56
C LEU A 213 -1.84 4.62 -8.66
N LEU A 214 -1.16 5.76 -8.56
CA LEU A 214 -1.80 7.06 -8.64
C LEU A 214 -2.48 7.24 -10.00
N GLY A 215 -1.83 6.84 -11.10
CA GLY A 215 -2.44 6.85 -12.43
C GLY A 215 -3.71 5.99 -12.53
N ILE A 216 -3.67 4.75 -12.02
CA ILE A 216 -4.84 3.85 -12.00
C ILE A 216 -5.97 4.44 -11.13
N ASN A 217 -5.63 4.92 -9.93
CA ASN A 217 -6.61 5.54 -9.03
C ASN A 217 -7.24 6.77 -9.68
N SER A 218 -6.46 7.65 -10.32
CA SER A 218 -6.98 8.80 -11.07
C SER A 218 -7.93 8.40 -12.20
N LEU A 219 -7.60 7.35 -12.98
CA LEU A 219 -8.49 6.83 -14.03
C LEU A 219 -9.80 6.29 -13.44
N THR A 220 -9.74 5.58 -12.32
CA THR A 220 -10.95 5.04 -11.66
C THR A 220 -11.77 6.13 -10.97
N MET A 221 -11.13 7.20 -10.48
CA MET A 221 -11.83 8.37 -9.95
C MET A 221 -12.59 9.17 -11.01
N ALA A 222 -12.24 9.04 -12.30
CA ALA A 222 -13.03 9.60 -13.38
C ALA A 222 -14.44 8.97 -13.48
N PHE A 223 -14.63 7.76 -12.93
CA PHE A 223 -15.92 7.08 -12.89
C PHE A 223 -16.34 6.87 -11.42
N TYR A 224 -17.16 7.79 -10.90
CA TYR A 224 -17.52 7.86 -9.48
C TYR A 224 -17.95 6.52 -8.84
N TYR A 225 -18.71 5.71 -9.57
CA TYR A 225 -19.18 4.39 -9.10
C TYR A 225 -18.09 3.31 -9.07
N THR A 226 -16.94 3.54 -9.70
CA THR A 226 -15.82 2.59 -9.75
C THR A 226 -14.74 2.86 -8.70
N ILE A 227 -14.80 3.99 -7.98
CA ILE A 227 -13.81 4.38 -6.96
C ILE A 227 -13.51 3.24 -5.97
N PRO A 228 -14.51 2.52 -5.39
CA PRO A 228 -14.24 1.45 -4.45
C PRO A 228 -13.45 0.29 -5.04
N PHE A 229 -13.79 -0.08 -6.28
CA PHE A 229 -13.18 -1.20 -6.99
C PHE A 229 -11.77 -0.82 -7.46
N GLY A 230 -11.61 0.41 -7.96
CA GLY A 230 -10.33 0.98 -8.34
C GLY A 230 -9.35 1.06 -7.17
N ALA A 231 -9.80 1.56 -6.02
CA ALA A 231 -8.99 1.63 -4.81
C ALA A 231 -8.55 0.24 -4.33
N PHE A 232 -9.47 -0.72 -4.24
CA PHE A 232 -9.13 -2.07 -3.78
C PHE A 232 -8.24 -2.83 -4.77
N PHE A 233 -8.51 -2.70 -6.08
CA PHE A 233 -7.68 -3.28 -7.13
C PHE A 233 -6.29 -2.67 -7.17
N GLY A 234 -6.20 -1.34 -7.06
CA GLY A 234 -4.94 -0.60 -6.97
C GLY A 234 -4.11 -1.07 -5.78
N LEU A 235 -4.71 -1.23 -4.60
CA LEU A 235 -4.04 -1.80 -3.42
C LEU A 235 -3.51 -3.21 -3.69
N CYS A 236 -4.30 -4.10 -4.30
CA CYS A 236 -3.85 -5.45 -4.64
C CYS A 236 -2.67 -5.46 -5.62
N LEU A 237 -2.72 -4.62 -6.67
CA LEU A 237 -1.64 -4.49 -7.65
C LEU A 237 -0.35 -4.00 -6.99
N VAL A 238 -0.47 -2.98 -6.17
CA VAL A 238 0.67 -2.37 -5.52
C VAL A 238 1.30 -3.28 -4.48
N ASP A 239 0.49 -3.97 -3.68
CA ASP A 239 0.98 -5.00 -2.77
C ASP A 239 1.69 -6.14 -3.52
N THR A 240 1.25 -6.44 -4.76
CA THR A 240 1.91 -7.39 -5.65
C THR A 240 3.27 -6.90 -6.15
N TRP A 241 3.43 -5.60 -6.40
CA TRP A 241 4.70 -5.02 -6.84
C TRP A 241 5.68 -4.76 -5.69
N PHE A 242 5.19 -4.28 -4.55
CA PHE A 242 6.02 -3.85 -3.43
C PHE A 242 6.68 -5.00 -2.67
N GLY A 243 6.01 -6.15 -2.54
CA GLY A 243 6.59 -7.32 -1.86
C GLY A 243 7.91 -7.80 -2.49
N PRO A 244 7.97 -8.03 -3.82
CA PRO A 244 9.20 -8.38 -4.51
C PRO A 244 10.28 -7.29 -4.44
N ILE A 245 9.92 -6.01 -4.59
CA ILE A 245 10.88 -4.88 -4.47
C ILE A 245 11.54 -4.91 -3.10
N TYR A 246 10.74 -5.06 -2.03
CA TYR A 246 11.24 -5.17 -0.66
C TYR A 246 12.21 -6.35 -0.49
N THR A 247 11.79 -7.54 -0.92
CA THR A 247 12.61 -8.76 -0.78
C THR A 247 13.93 -8.65 -1.55
N LYS A 248 13.92 -8.08 -2.76
CA LYS A 248 15.13 -7.84 -3.55
C LYS A 248 16.06 -6.84 -2.84
N ALA A 249 15.53 -5.73 -2.35
CA ALA A 249 16.28 -4.68 -1.67
C ALA A 249 17.00 -5.18 -0.41
N VAL A 250 16.26 -5.88 0.47
CA VAL A 250 16.81 -6.41 1.72
C VAL A 250 17.85 -7.51 1.46
N LYS A 251 17.62 -8.40 0.48
CA LYS A 251 18.59 -9.45 0.10
C LYS A 251 19.89 -8.86 -0.46
N LYS A 252 19.79 -7.90 -1.39
CA LYS A 252 20.96 -7.22 -2.00
C LYS A 252 21.82 -6.55 -0.93
N HIS A 253 21.19 -5.86 0.01
CA HIS A 253 21.88 -5.19 1.11
C HIS A 253 22.59 -6.18 2.06
N LYS A 254 21.91 -7.27 2.46
CA LYS A 254 22.54 -8.33 3.28
C LYS A 254 23.75 -8.95 2.58
N SER A 255 23.61 -9.28 1.29
CA SER A 255 24.71 -9.83 0.48
C SER A 255 25.93 -8.91 0.46
N SER A 256 25.71 -7.60 0.22
CA SER A 256 26.77 -6.60 0.20
C SER A 256 27.54 -6.51 1.53
N LEU A 257 26.85 -6.64 2.66
CA LEU A 257 27.48 -6.62 3.98
C LEU A 257 28.38 -7.85 4.20
N TYR A 258 27.92 -9.04 3.82
CA TYR A 258 28.72 -10.26 3.91
C TYR A 258 29.97 -10.21 3.02
N THR A 259 29.87 -9.64 1.81
CA THR A 259 31.03 -9.50 0.92
C THR A 259 32.09 -8.57 1.51
N LEU A 260 31.67 -7.46 2.13
CA LEU A 260 32.56 -6.50 2.79
C LEU A 260 33.28 -7.12 4.00
N ASP A 261 32.56 -7.89 4.84
CA ASP A 261 33.17 -8.58 5.99
C ASP A 261 34.17 -9.67 5.56
N SER A 262 33.93 -10.33 4.42
CA SER A 262 34.83 -11.36 3.89
C SER A 262 36.10 -10.81 3.22
N THR A 263 36.10 -9.54 2.80
CA THR A 263 37.26 -8.87 2.19
C THR A 263 38.12 -8.13 3.22
N GLN A 264 37.65 -8.00 4.47
CA GLN A 264 38.38 -7.41 5.59
C GLN A 264 39.03 -8.47 6.53
N ARG A 265 38.92 -9.76 6.21
CA ARG A 265 39.62 -10.86 6.88
C ARG A 265 40.72 -11.42 5.99
#